data_AF-A0A4Q4D8P0-F1
#
_entry.id   AF-A0A4Q4D8P0-F1
#
_cell.length_a   1.000
_cell.length_b   1.000
_cell.length_c   1.000
_cell.angle_alpha   90.00
_cell.angle_beta   90.00
_cell.angle_gamma   90.00
#
_symmetry.space_group_name_H-M   'P 1'
#
loop_
_entity.id
_entity.type
_entity.pdbx_description
1 polymer ?
#
loop_
_entity_poly.entity_id
_entity_poly.type
_entity_poly.pdbx_seq_one_letter_code
_entity_poly.pdbx_strand_id
1 'polypeptide(L)'
;MFTRLPERHQAAARRALLIAAAVGAVAAIACTGLFLEDTKTTGALWFKTTRTIPLNERVPALLGAIAATALTLLALFGALELVISEERRREAENAPTGATPRPLPILLVRSAWAAHKRRQQANQEARDKVSSWFYERSPAGRAETAWNEERTYFAVEIKVDDRLGDHLEAITAIGWRIDNYSRRHRKTSYSSARPDGGHDVTRTTIEYRTYLFHRPDEDR
;
A
#
# COMPACT_ATOMS: atom_id res chain seq x y z
N MET A 1 -11.17 26.12 -19.59
CA MET A 1 -11.69 27.48 -19.22
C MET A 1 -10.62 28.56 -19.41
N PHE A 2 -9.34 28.20 -19.32
CA PHE A 2 -8.21 29.13 -19.42
C PHE A 2 -7.70 29.40 -20.85
N THR A 3 -8.22 28.68 -21.85
CA THR A 3 -7.83 28.81 -23.27
C THR A 3 -8.21 30.14 -23.92
N ARG A 4 -9.04 30.97 -23.27
CA ARG A 4 -9.44 32.31 -23.76
C ARG A 4 -8.56 33.45 -23.24
N LEU A 5 -7.54 33.17 -22.43
CA LEU A 5 -6.65 34.20 -21.90
C LEU A 5 -5.72 34.75 -23.01
N PRO A 6 -5.51 36.08 -23.09
CA PRO A 6 -4.54 36.67 -24.01
C PRO A 6 -3.14 36.11 -23.76
N GLU A 7 -2.38 35.86 -24.83
CA GLU A 7 -1.05 35.20 -24.77
C GLU A 7 -0.08 35.85 -23.79
N ARG A 8 -0.12 37.19 -23.74
CA ARG A 8 0.71 37.99 -22.83
C ARG A 8 0.53 37.61 -21.36
N HIS A 9 -0.60 37.00 -21.00
CA HIS A 9 -0.94 36.61 -19.64
C HIS A 9 -0.86 35.09 -19.39
N GLN A 10 -0.70 34.25 -20.42
CA GLN A 10 -0.73 32.80 -20.24
C GLN A 10 0.47 32.28 -19.42
N ALA A 11 1.68 32.80 -19.68
CA ALA A 11 2.87 32.43 -18.92
C ALA A 11 2.78 32.87 -17.44
N ALA A 12 2.24 34.06 -17.19
CA ALA A 12 2.00 34.57 -15.84
C ALA A 12 0.92 33.76 -15.12
N ALA A 13 -0.18 33.44 -15.81
CA ALA A 13 -1.27 32.62 -15.28
C ALA A 13 -0.78 31.20 -14.93
N ARG A 14 0.04 30.57 -15.77
CA ARG A 14 0.63 29.26 -15.48
C ARG A 14 1.50 29.31 -14.22
N ARG A 15 2.37 30.31 -14.10
CA ARG A 15 3.21 30.48 -12.89
C ARG A 15 2.35 30.70 -11.65
N ALA A 16 1.33 31.55 -11.73
CA ALA A 16 0.41 31.80 -10.63
C ALA A 16 -0.34 30.52 -10.20
N LEU A 17 -0.82 29.72 -11.15
CA LEU A 17 -1.49 28.45 -10.87
C LEU A 17 -0.53 27.42 -10.23
N LEU A 18 0.72 27.33 -10.70
CA LEU A 18 1.72 26.45 -10.08
C LEU A 18 2.09 26.91 -8.66
N ILE A 19 2.22 28.22 -8.42
CA ILE A 19 2.45 28.77 -7.09
C ILE A 19 1.25 28.48 -6.18
N ALA A 20 0.03 28.69 -6.67
CA ALA A 20 -1.19 28.39 -5.92
C ALA A 20 -1.28 26.90 -5.58
N ALA A 21 -0.90 26.00 -6.49
CA ALA A 21 -0.83 24.57 -6.24
C ALA A 21 0.23 24.23 -5.17
N ALA A 22 1.41 24.84 -5.22
CA ALA A 22 2.46 24.64 -4.22
C ALA A 22 2.02 25.11 -2.83
N VAL A 23 1.42 26.29 -2.73
CA VAL A 23 0.88 26.83 -1.47
C VAL A 23 -0.26 25.95 -0.95
N GLY A 24 -1.16 25.51 -1.82
CA GLY A 24 -2.24 24.59 -1.48
C GLY A 24 -1.74 23.25 -0.95
N ALA A 25 -0.68 22.70 -1.56
CA ALA A 25 -0.06 21.47 -1.08
C ALA A 25 0.57 21.63 0.30
N VAL A 26 1.28 22.74 0.56
CA VAL A 26 1.85 23.05 1.89
C VAL A 26 0.74 23.18 2.93
N ALA A 27 -0.36 23.89 2.60
CA ALA A 27 -1.51 24.03 3.47
C ALA A 27 -2.17 22.67 3.78
N ALA A 28 -2.34 21.82 2.75
CA ALA A 28 -2.90 20.48 2.93
C ALA A 28 -2.04 19.60 3.84
N ILE A 29 -0.70 19.64 3.69
CA ILE A 29 0.24 18.92 4.56
C ILE A 29 0.14 19.44 6.00
N ALA A 30 0.13 20.76 6.21
CA ALA A 30 0.02 21.34 7.55
C ALA A 30 -1.30 20.96 8.24
N CYS A 31 -2.43 21.06 7.53
CA CYS A 31 -3.74 20.66 8.05
C CYS A 31 -3.81 19.15 8.36
N THR A 32 -3.21 18.31 7.51
CA THR A 32 -3.14 16.86 7.76
C THR A 32 -2.28 16.56 8.98
N GLY A 33 -1.14 17.24 9.15
CA GLY A 33 -0.29 17.12 10.33
C GLY A 33 -1.03 17.48 11.61
N LEU A 34 -1.76 18.60 11.62
CA LEU A 34 -2.59 19.03 12.75
C LEU A 34 -3.73 18.03 13.06
N PHE A 35 -4.29 17.39 12.04
CA PHE A 35 -5.32 16.36 12.23
C PHE A 35 -4.76 15.07 12.83
N LEU A 36 -3.55 14.66 12.42
CA LEU A 36 -2.87 13.47 12.93
C LEU A 36 -2.24 13.67 14.31
N GLU A 37 -2.19 14.91 14.81
CA GLU A 37 -1.64 15.20 16.12
C GLU A 37 -2.61 14.74 17.22
N ASP A 38 -2.37 13.52 17.70
CA ASP A 38 -3.29 12.86 18.62
C ASP A 38 -3.20 13.35 20.08
N THR A 39 -2.15 14.11 20.38
CA THR A 39 -1.84 14.54 21.73
C THR A 39 -1.28 15.94 21.74
N LYS A 40 -1.83 16.80 22.61
CA LYS A 40 -1.21 18.09 22.90
C LYS A 40 -0.35 17.93 24.15
N THR A 41 0.93 18.30 24.04
CA THR A 41 1.82 18.32 25.19
C THR A 41 1.97 19.75 25.67
N THR A 42 1.51 20.05 26.88
CA THR A 42 1.61 21.40 27.47
C THR A 42 2.39 21.36 28.78
N GLY A 43 3.22 22.38 29.03
CA GLY A 43 3.96 22.56 30.27
C GLY A 43 5.45 22.86 30.08
N ALA A 44 6.12 23.26 31.17
CA ALA A 44 7.58 23.45 31.19
C ALA A 44 8.30 22.10 31.10
N LEU A 45 9.59 22.11 30.69
CA LEU A 45 10.43 20.92 30.44
C LEU A 45 10.32 19.78 31.47
N TRP A 46 9.98 20.11 32.73
CA TRP A 46 9.96 19.20 33.88
C TRP A 46 8.55 18.72 34.28
N PHE A 47 7.49 19.34 33.76
CA PHE A 47 6.09 18.99 34.02
C PHE A 47 5.30 19.05 32.71
N LYS A 48 5.42 17.99 31.90
CA LYS A 48 4.63 17.85 30.67
C LYS A 48 3.34 17.11 30.98
N THR A 49 2.21 17.76 30.80
CA THR A 49 0.90 17.10 30.80
C THR A 49 0.52 16.81 29.36
N THR A 50 0.36 15.53 29.03
CA THR A 50 -0.11 15.09 27.71
C THR A 50 -1.61 14.86 27.79
N ARG A 51 -2.38 15.62 27.00
CA ARG A 51 -3.83 15.45 26.90
C ARG A 51 -4.18 14.99 25.48
N THR A 52 -5.07 14.00 25.39
CA THR A 52 -5.69 13.59 24.12
C THR A 52 -6.62 14.70 23.65
N ILE A 53 -6.43 15.15 22.41
CA ILE A 53 -7.32 16.15 21.79
C ILE A 53 -8.60 15.43 21.35
N PRO A 54 -9.80 15.91 21.69
CA PRO A 54 -11.03 15.25 21.27
C PRO A 54 -11.23 15.41 19.76
N LEU A 55 -11.85 14.41 19.11
CA LEU A 55 -11.94 14.32 17.65
C LEU A 55 -12.63 15.56 17.03
N ASN A 56 -13.66 16.10 17.70
CA ASN A 56 -14.41 17.28 17.26
C ASN A 56 -13.54 18.53 17.08
N GLU A 57 -12.45 18.68 17.85
CA GLU A 57 -11.50 19.77 17.69
C GLU A 57 -10.58 19.58 16.48
N ARG A 58 -10.42 18.35 15.98
CA ARG A 58 -9.58 18.01 14.82
C ARG A 58 -10.32 18.01 13.50
N VAL A 59 -11.63 17.77 13.50
CA VAL A 59 -12.47 17.75 12.28
C VAL A 59 -12.28 19.00 11.39
N PRO A 60 -12.19 20.24 11.92
CA PRO A 60 -11.93 21.41 11.09
C PRO A 60 -10.61 21.34 10.31
N ALA A 61 -9.56 20.78 10.91
CA ALA A 61 -8.27 20.59 10.24
C ALA A 61 -8.37 19.56 9.11
N LEU A 62 -9.13 18.47 9.31
CA LEU A 62 -9.40 17.48 8.25
C LEU A 62 -10.16 18.11 7.08
N LEU A 63 -11.22 18.87 7.35
CA LEU A 63 -11.99 19.57 6.32
C LEU A 63 -11.12 20.58 5.55
N GLY A 64 -10.25 21.31 6.27
CA GLY A 64 -9.25 22.19 5.69
C GLY A 64 -8.29 21.46 4.75
N ALA A 65 -7.78 20.29 5.16
CA ALA A 65 -6.91 19.46 4.34
C ALA A 65 -7.59 18.98 3.05
N ILE A 66 -8.85 18.53 3.13
CA ILE A 66 -9.64 18.10 1.98
C ILE A 66 -9.85 19.27 1.01
N ALA A 67 -10.27 20.43 1.52
CA ALA A 67 -10.50 21.63 0.71
C ALA A 67 -9.21 22.11 0.03
N ALA A 68 -8.09 22.17 0.76
CA ALA A 68 -6.79 22.55 0.21
C ALA A 68 -6.32 21.57 -0.88
N THR A 69 -6.53 20.27 -0.69
CA THR A 69 -6.21 19.24 -1.69
C THR A 69 -7.04 19.42 -2.96
N ALA A 70 -8.35 19.64 -2.83
CA ALA A 70 -9.22 19.87 -3.98
C ALA A 70 -8.81 21.12 -4.78
N LEU A 71 -8.52 22.23 -4.10
CA LEU A 71 -8.04 23.46 -4.75
C LEU A 71 -6.69 23.26 -5.44
N THR A 72 -5.79 22.48 -4.84
CA THR A 72 -4.48 22.14 -5.43
C THR A 72 -4.64 21.36 -6.73
N LEU A 73 -5.53 20.36 -6.74
CA LEU A 73 -5.82 19.57 -7.93
C LEU A 73 -6.45 20.42 -9.04
N LEU A 74 -7.36 21.32 -8.71
CA LEU A 74 -7.95 22.25 -9.67
C LEU A 74 -6.90 23.18 -10.28
N ALA A 75 -5.98 23.71 -9.47
CA ALA A 75 -4.88 24.56 -9.94
C ALA A 75 -3.92 23.81 -10.87
N LEU A 76 -3.56 22.56 -10.52
CA LEU A 76 -2.74 21.68 -11.37
C LEU A 76 -3.42 21.37 -12.68
N PHE A 77 -4.72 21.07 -12.66
CA PHE A 77 -5.49 20.79 -13.86
C PHE A 77 -5.54 22.03 -14.79
N GLY A 78 -5.75 23.22 -14.22
CA GLY A 78 -5.70 24.47 -14.98
C GLY A 78 -4.31 24.75 -15.58
N ALA A 79 -3.24 24.47 -14.84
CA ALA A 79 -1.88 24.62 -15.34
C ALA A 79 -1.57 23.62 -16.48
N LEU A 80 -2.06 22.39 -16.37
CA LEU A 80 -1.92 21.37 -17.40
C LEU A 80 -2.69 21.73 -18.68
N GLU A 81 -3.94 22.21 -18.55
CA GLU A 81 -4.74 22.69 -19.68
C GLU A 81 -3.98 23.77 -20.48
N LEU A 82 -3.33 24.70 -19.78
CA LEU A 82 -2.51 25.74 -20.40
C LEU A 82 -1.28 25.17 -21.13
N VAL A 83 -0.55 24.23 -20.53
CA VAL A 83 0.62 23.59 -21.18
C VAL A 83 0.22 22.87 -22.46
N ILE A 84 -0.84 22.05 -22.42
CA ILE A 84 -1.34 21.31 -23.59
C ILE A 84 -1.80 22.28 -24.68
N SER A 85 -2.44 23.39 -24.31
CA SER A 85 -2.87 24.40 -25.29
C SER A 85 -1.69 25.10 -25.98
N GLU A 86 -0.59 25.35 -25.25
CA GLU A 86 0.62 25.96 -25.79
C GLU A 86 1.33 25.01 -26.77
N GLU A 87 1.44 23.72 -26.43
CA GLU A 87 2.01 22.69 -27.31
C GLU A 87 1.23 22.53 -28.61
N ARG A 88 -0.10 22.34 -28.53
CA ARG A 88 -0.97 22.23 -29.71
C ARG A 88 -0.86 23.43 -30.64
N ARG A 89 -0.65 24.61 -30.06
CA ARG A 89 -0.50 25.84 -30.82
C ARG A 89 0.87 25.95 -31.49
N ARG A 90 1.97 25.59 -30.79
CA ARG A 90 3.30 25.51 -31.40
C ARG A 90 3.34 24.51 -32.55
N GLU A 91 2.59 23.41 -32.43
CA GLU A 91 2.41 22.45 -33.53
C GLU A 91 1.66 23.06 -34.72
N ALA A 92 0.63 23.87 -34.47
CA ALA A 92 -0.12 24.57 -35.52
C ALA A 92 0.71 25.68 -36.21
N GLU A 93 1.51 26.44 -35.47
CA GLU A 93 2.37 27.49 -36.01
C GLU A 93 3.57 26.94 -36.80
N ASN A 94 4.09 25.77 -36.42
CA ASN A 94 5.19 25.10 -37.11
C ASN A 94 4.73 24.10 -38.19
N ALA A 95 3.41 23.97 -38.43
CA ALA A 95 2.90 23.11 -39.47
C ALA A 95 3.15 23.76 -40.85
N PRO A 96 3.92 23.14 -41.76
CA PRO A 96 4.09 23.65 -43.11
C PRO A 96 2.73 23.65 -43.82
N THR A 97 2.42 24.76 -44.51
CA THR A 97 1.16 25.00 -45.22
C THR A 97 0.88 23.84 -46.19
N GLY A 98 0.01 22.91 -45.79
CA GLY A 98 -0.32 21.70 -46.56
C GLY A 98 -0.05 20.36 -45.87
N ALA A 99 0.54 20.32 -44.67
CA ALA A 99 0.65 19.09 -43.90
C ALA A 99 -0.71 18.74 -43.25
N THR A 100 -1.30 17.61 -43.65
CA THR A 100 -2.43 17.00 -42.94
C THR A 100 -2.05 16.77 -41.48
N PRO A 101 -3.00 16.94 -40.54
CA PRO A 101 -2.74 16.73 -39.11
C PRO A 101 -2.20 15.31 -38.93
N ARG A 102 -0.90 15.19 -38.64
CA ARG A 102 -0.34 13.90 -38.25
C ARG A 102 -1.05 13.52 -36.95
N PRO A 103 -1.74 12.38 -36.88
CA PRO A 103 -2.25 11.92 -35.61
C PRO A 103 -1.06 11.88 -34.64
N LEU A 104 -1.20 12.53 -33.49
CA LEU A 104 -0.30 12.34 -32.34
C LEU A 104 0.05 10.85 -32.25
N PRO A 105 1.26 10.47 -31.83
CA PRO A 105 1.77 9.12 -32.00
C PRO A 105 0.98 8.14 -31.12
N ILE A 106 -0.20 7.74 -31.59
CA ILE A 106 -1.08 6.71 -31.04
C ILE A 106 -0.29 5.41 -30.94
N LEU A 107 0.75 5.23 -31.76
CA LEU A 107 1.72 4.14 -31.68
C LEU A 107 2.65 4.22 -30.46
N LEU A 108 3.12 5.42 -30.05
CA LEU A 108 3.91 5.59 -28.82
C LEU A 108 3.05 5.43 -27.57
N VAL A 109 1.81 5.95 -27.59
CA VAL A 109 0.87 5.76 -26.47
C VAL A 109 0.43 4.30 -26.38
N ARG A 110 0.15 3.62 -27.51
CA ARG A 110 -0.18 2.18 -27.50
C ARG A 110 0.98 1.31 -27.06
N SER A 111 2.21 1.60 -27.49
CA SER A 111 3.37 0.81 -27.07
C SER A 111 3.72 1.02 -25.60
N ALA A 112 3.64 2.26 -25.11
CA ALA A 112 3.80 2.59 -23.69
C ALA A 112 2.70 1.95 -22.83
N TRP A 113 1.44 1.98 -23.29
CA TRP A 113 0.32 1.36 -22.58
C TRP A 113 0.38 -0.17 -22.61
N ALA A 114 0.80 -0.78 -23.73
CA ALA A 114 1.05 -2.22 -23.81
C ALA A 114 2.21 -2.64 -22.90
N ALA A 115 3.29 -1.86 -22.84
CA ALA A 115 4.40 -2.11 -21.93
C ALA A 115 3.99 -1.95 -20.45
N HIS A 116 3.15 -0.96 -20.15
CA HIS A 116 2.58 -0.77 -18.81
C HIS A 116 1.67 -1.92 -18.41
N LYS A 117 0.78 -2.37 -19.32
CA LYS A 117 -0.12 -3.51 -19.11
C LYS A 117 0.65 -4.81 -18.89
N ARG A 118 1.71 -5.06 -19.65
CA ARG A 118 2.61 -6.22 -19.43
C ARG A 118 3.31 -6.15 -18.07
N ARG A 119 3.76 -4.96 -17.63
CA ARG A 119 4.35 -4.77 -16.30
C ARG A 119 3.34 -5.01 -15.18
N GLN A 120 2.10 -4.58 -15.35
CA GLN A 120 1.04 -4.86 -14.38
C GLN A 120 0.74 -6.37 -14.29
N GLN A 121 0.61 -7.06 -15.43
CA GLN A 121 0.41 -8.51 -15.45
C GLN A 121 1.58 -9.26 -14.79
N ALA A 122 2.82 -8.92 -15.13
CA ALA A 122 3.99 -9.54 -14.51
C ALA A 122 4.08 -9.28 -13.00
N ASN A 123 3.72 -8.07 -12.55
CA ASN A 123 3.66 -7.77 -11.11
C ASN A 123 2.52 -8.51 -10.40
N GLN A 124 1.40 -8.74 -11.08
CA GLN A 124 0.28 -9.48 -10.54
C GLN A 124 0.61 -10.97 -10.44
N GLU A 125 1.18 -11.57 -11.49
CA GLU A 125 1.71 -12.94 -11.45
C GLU A 125 2.80 -13.12 -10.37
N ALA A 126 3.67 -12.14 -10.19
CA ALA A 126 4.66 -12.17 -9.12
C ALA A 126 4.00 -12.11 -7.73
N ARG A 127 2.97 -11.28 -7.54
CA ARG A 127 2.20 -11.22 -6.29
C ARG A 127 1.43 -12.50 -6.04
N ASP A 128 0.82 -13.07 -7.06
CA ASP A 128 0.06 -14.31 -6.97
C ASP A 128 0.98 -15.47 -6.60
N LYS A 129 2.16 -15.58 -7.24
CA LYS A 129 3.20 -16.57 -6.88
C LYS A 129 3.74 -16.38 -5.47
N VAL A 130 3.96 -15.14 -5.05
CA VAL A 130 4.38 -14.85 -3.66
C VAL A 130 3.27 -15.24 -2.69
N SER A 131 2.01 -14.96 -3.00
CA SER A 131 0.86 -15.31 -2.17
C SER A 131 0.65 -16.82 -2.07
N SER A 132 0.81 -17.57 -3.17
CA SER A 132 0.72 -19.03 -3.18
C SER A 132 1.87 -19.65 -2.39
N TRP A 133 3.10 -19.12 -2.55
CA TRP A 133 4.26 -19.57 -1.78
C TRP A 133 4.12 -19.32 -0.27
N PHE A 134 3.56 -18.18 0.14
CA PHE A 134 3.24 -17.90 1.54
C PHE A 134 2.12 -18.80 2.06
N TYR A 135 1.11 -19.07 1.23
CA TYR A 135 0.00 -19.97 1.57
C TYR A 135 0.48 -21.40 1.77
N GLU A 136 1.27 -21.96 0.85
CA GLU A 136 1.87 -23.29 0.94
C GLU A 136 2.72 -23.47 2.21
N ARG A 137 3.39 -22.40 2.66
CA ARG A 137 4.18 -22.41 3.90
C ARG A 137 3.36 -22.14 5.17
N SER A 138 2.13 -21.65 5.02
CA SER A 138 1.25 -21.39 6.15
C SER A 138 0.78 -22.70 6.82
N PRO A 139 0.37 -22.67 8.09
CA PRO A 139 -0.22 -23.84 8.75
C PRO A 139 -1.41 -24.43 7.98
N ALA A 140 -2.28 -23.57 7.41
CA ALA A 140 -3.45 -23.98 6.65
C ALA A 140 -3.08 -24.64 5.30
N GLY A 141 -2.19 -24.03 4.51
CA GLY A 141 -1.78 -24.62 3.22
C GLY A 141 -1.02 -25.94 3.39
N ARG A 142 -0.24 -26.10 4.47
CA ARG A 142 0.36 -27.40 4.82
C ARG A 142 -0.69 -28.44 5.23
N ALA A 143 -1.73 -28.03 5.95
CA ALA A 143 -2.83 -28.92 6.32
C ALA A 143 -3.66 -29.34 5.09
N GLU A 144 -3.92 -28.44 4.15
CA GLU A 144 -4.61 -28.74 2.90
C GLU A 144 -3.79 -29.68 2.02
N THR A 145 -2.47 -29.46 1.94
CA THR A 145 -1.57 -30.36 1.21
C THR A 145 -1.58 -31.76 1.82
N ALA A 146 -1.47 -31.87 3.15
CA ALA A 146 -1.55 -33.15 3.85
C ALA A 146 -2.90 -33.85 3.64
N TRP A 147 -3.99 -33.09 3.56
CA TRP A 147 -5.34 -33.61 3.30
C TRP A 147 -5.47 -34.18 1.89
N ASN A 148 -4.96 -33.44 0.89
CA ASN A 148 -4.96 -33.85 -0.51
C ASN A 148 -4.04 -35.05 -0.78
N GLU A 149 -2.97 -35.21 0.01
CA GLU A 149 -2.10 -36.38 0.02
C GLU A 149 -2.70 -37.57 0.80
N GLU A 150 -3.95 -37.46 1.26
CA GLU A 150 -4.66 -38.50 2.02
C GLU A 150 -3.91 -38.96 3.28
N ARG A 151 -3.13 -38.07 3.90
CA ARG A 151 -2.44 -38.39 5.15
C ARG A 151 -3.46 -38.60 6.26
N THR A 152 -3.21 -39.60 7.10
CA THR A 152 -3.99 -39.82 8.31
C THR A 152 -3.73 -38.77 9.39
N TYR A 153 -2.45 -38.45 9.61
CA TYR A 153 -2.00 -37.57 10.67
C TYR A 153 -1.23 -36.39 10.09
N PHE A 154 -1.42 -35.23 10.71
CA PHE A 154 -0.72 -34.00 10.36
C PHE A 154 -0.24 -33.29 11.62
N ALA A 155 1.06 -33.07 11.74
CA ALA A 155 1.64 -32.31 12.84
C ALA A 155 2.14 -30.96 12.33
N VAL A 156 1.81 -29.89 13.05
CA VAL A 156 2.25 -28.54 12.68
C VAL A 156 2.67 -27.73 13.88
N GLU A 157 3.82 -27.08 13.74
CA GLU A 157 4.31 -26.07 14.69
C GLU A 157 3.67 -24.72 14.35
N ILE A 158 2.92 -24.17 15.32
CA ILE A 158 2.26 -22.87 15.20
C ILE A 158 2.84 -21.95 16.28
N LYS A 159 3.13 -20.70 15.88
CA LYS A 159 3.55 -19.65 16.80
C LYS A 159 2.40 -19.30 17.74
N VAL A 160 2.70 -19.16 19.02
CA VAL A 160 1.73 -18.69 20.03
C VAL A 160 1.75 -17.17 20.01
N ASP A 161 0.77 -16.58 19.31
CA ASP A 161 0.47 -15.15 19.31
C ASP A 161 -1.05 -14.92 19.31
N ASP A 162 -1.49 -13.67 19.18
CA ASP A 162 -2.90 -13.28 19.22
C ASP A 162 -3.74 -13.89 18.08
N ARG A 163 -3.11 -14.55 17.09
CA ARG A 163 -3.76 -15.20 15.94
C ARG A 163 -3.73 -16.72 15.99
N LEU A 164 -3.28 -17.31 17.10
CA LEU A 164 -3.25 -18.76 17.27
C LEU A 164 -4.63 -19.39 17.03
N GLY A 165 -5.70 -18.76 17.51
CA GLY A 165 -7.09 -19.20 17.28
C GLY A 165 -7.41 -19.31 15.80
N ASP A 166 -7.17 -18.23 15.04
CA ASP A 166 -7.42 -18.16 13.60
C ASP A 166 -6.67 -19.26 12.83
N HIS A 167 -5.42 -19.54 13.21
CA HIS A 167 -4.63 -20.60 12.59
C HIS A 167 -5.20 -22.00 12.85
N LEU A 168 -5.70 -22.27 14.06
CA LEU A 168 -6.34 -23.53 14.39
C LEU A 168 -7.70 -23.66 13.69
N GLU A 169 -8.49 -22.59 13.68
CA GLU A 169 -9.79 -22.55 13.01
C GLU A 169 -9.64 -22.83 11.51
N ALA A 170 -8.66 -22.20 10.84
CA ALA A 170 -8.38 -22.43 9.44
C ALA A 170 -8.01 -23.89 9.12
N ILE A 171 -7.27 -24.56 10.01
CA ILE A 171 -6.94 -25.98 9.84
C ILE A 171 -8.17 -26.86 10.06
N THR A 172 -8.99 -26.56 11.08
CA THR A 172 -10.23 -27.30 11.33
C THR A 172 -11.27 -27.13 10.24
N ALA A 173 -11.32 -25.96 9.58
CA ALA A 173 -12.21 -25.69 8.45
C ALA A 173 -11.91 -26.57 7.23
N ILE A 174 -10.67 -27.06 7.07
CA ILE A 174 -10.29 -28.04 6.04
C ILE A 174 -10.86 -29.44 6.36
N GLY A 175 -11.24 -29.70 7.61
CA GLY A 175 -11.80 -30.97 8.07
C GLY A 175 -10.93 -31.74 9.06
N TRP A 176 -9.77 -31.20 9.43
CA TRP A 176 -8.88 -31.80 10.44
C TRP A 176 -9.45 -31.68 11.86
N ARG A 177 -9.24 -32.70 12.69
CA ARG A 177 -9.56 -32.68 14.13
C ARG A 177 -8.30 -32.62 14.96
N ILE A 178 -8.29 -31.75 15.98
CA ILE A 178 -7.17 -31.61 16.90
C ILE A 178 -7.14 -32.83 17.83
N ASP A 179 -5.99 -33.49 17.92
CA ASP A 179 -5.71 -34.48 18.94
C ASP A 179 -5.17 -33.80 20.21
N ASN A 180 -5.40 -34.39 21.39
CA ASN A 180 -5.19 -33.78 22.72
C ASN A 180 -3.73 -33.40 23.04
N TYR A 181 -2.79 -33.72 22.15
CA TYR A 181 -1.37 -33.47 22.36
C TYR A 181 -0.92 -32.16 21.73
N SER A 182 -0.56 -31.20 22.58
CA SER A 182 0.27 -30.06 22.17
C SER A 182 1.61 -30.05 22.90
N ARG A 183 2.72 -30.02 22.15
CA ARG A 183 4.06 -29.85 22.73
C ARG A 183 4.46 -28.39 22.67
N ARG A 184 4.61 -27.77 23.84
CA ARG A 184 5.10 -26.39 23.97
C ARG A 184 6.62 -26.36 23.90
N HIS A 185 7.18 -25.43 23.14
CA HIS A 185 8.59 -25.09 23.22
C HIS A 185 8.81 -23.60 22.93
N ARG A 186 9.98 -23.08 23.29
CA ARG A 186 10.35 -21.67 23.09
C ARG A 186 11.63 -21.60 22.27
N LYS A 187 11.63 -20.72 21.28
CA LYS A 187 12.82 -20.33 20.51
C LYS A 187 13.22 -18.94 20.97
N THR A 188 14.45 -18.78 21.44
CA THR A 188 14.95 -17.53 22.03
C THR A 188 15.81 -16.70 21.07
N SER A 189 16.06 -17.22 19.86
CA SER A 189 16.90 -16.57 18.85
C SER A 189 16.48 -16.93 17.44
N TYR A 190 16.48 -15.93 16.55
CA TYR A 190 16.41 -16.13 15.10
C TYR A 190 17.73 -15.71 14.48
N SER A 191 18.26 -16.55 13.59
CA SER A 191 19.39 -16.21 12.72
C SER A 191 18.90 -16.01 11.30
N SER A 192 19.10 -14.82 10.72
CA SER A 192 18.91 -14.61 9.28
C SER A 192 20.26 -14.44 8.59
N ALA A 193 20.47 -15.18 7.51
CA ALA A 193 21.68 -15.05 6.69
C ALA A 193 21.67 -13.69 5.97
N ARG A 194 22.82 -13.03 5.97
CA ARG A 194 23.06 -11.81 5.20
C ARG A 194 23.72 -12.14 3.86
N PRO A 195 23.58 -11.28 2.83
CA PRO A 195 24.22 -11.47 1.53
C PRO A 195 25.75 -11.50 1.57
N ASP A 196 26.36 -10.94 2.61
CA ASP A 196 27.82 -10.91 2.83
C ASP A 196 28.36 -12.20 3.47
N GLY A 197 27.51 -13.20 3.72
CA GLY A 197 27.88 -14.45 4.40
C GLY A 197 27.84 -14.36 5.93
N GLY A 198 27.48 -13.20 6.51
CA GLY A 198 27.24 -13.05 7.93
C GLY A 198 25.85 -13.52 8.37
N HIS A 199 25.57 -13.41 9.67
CA HIS A 199 24.25 -13.69 10.24
C HIS A 199 23.81 -12.58 11.18
N ASP A 200 22.55 -12.16 11.04
CA ASP A 200 21.86 -11.36 12.06
C ASP A 200 21.23 -12.28 13.07
N VAL A 201 21.57 -12.09 14.36
CA VAL A 201 20.95 -12.82 15.46
C VAL A 201 20.04 -11.89 16.23
N THR A 202 18.73 -12.04 16.03
CA THR A 202 17.73 -11.31 16.80
C THR A 202 17.32 -12.15 18.01
N ARG A 203 17.58 -11.62 19.21
CA ARG A 203 17.13 -12.24 20.47
C ARG A 203 15.68 -11.85 20.71
N THR A 204 14.78 -12.75 20.36
CA THR A 204 13.36 -12.64 20.67
C THR A 204 12.88 -13.98 21.17
N THR A 205 12.21 -13.99 22.33
CA THR A 205 11.57 -15.21 22.83
C THR A 205 10.23 -15.35 22.13
N ILE A 206 10.13 -16.35 21.26
CA ILE A 206 8.89 -16.71 20.58
C ILE A 206 8.49 -18.11 21.05
N GLU A 207 7.26 -18.21 21.50
CA GLU A 207 6.67 -19.47 21.91
C GLU A 207 6.02 -20.16 20.71
N TYR A 208 6.19 -21.46 20.65
CA TYR A 208 5.60 -22.34 19.65
C TYR A 208 4.88 -23.48 20.34
N ARG A 209 3.79 -23.92 19.71
CA ARG A 209 3.08 -25.14 20.08
C ARG A 209 2.96 -26.03 18.84
N THR A 210 3.36 -27.28 18.99
CA THR A 210 3.15 -28.30 17.98
C THR A 210 1.82 -28.98 18.27
N TYR A 211 0.89 -28.94 17.32
CA TYR A 211 -0.40 -29.63 17.40
C TYR A 211 -0.39 -30.83 16.46
N LEU A 212 -0.95 -31.95 16.93
CA LEU A 212 -1.24 -33.11 16.10
C LEU A 212 -2.71 -33.06 15.70
N PHE A 213 -2.98 -33.31 14.42
CA PHE A 213 -4.30 -33.41 13.85
C PHE A 213 -4.51 -34.79 13.24
N HIS A 214 -5.74 -35.28 13.29
CA HIS A 214 -6.19 -36.52 12.66
C HIS A 214 -7.38 -36.28 11.73
N ARG A 215 -7.56 -37.18 10.77
CA ARG A 215 -8.70 -37.17 9.86
C ARG A 215 -9.94 -37.79 10.54
N PRO A 216 -11.16 -37.26 10.35
CA PRO A 216 -12.36 -37.75 11.03
C PRO A 216 -12.74 -39.22 10.74
N ASP A 217 -12.30 -39.75 9.61
CA ASP A 217 -12.70 -41.08 9.13
C ASP A 217 -12.01 -42.24 9.87
N GLU A 218 -11.10 -41.94 10.79
CA GLU A 218 -10.36 -42.91 11.61
C GLU A 218 -10.87 -43.06 13.06
N ASP A 219 -12.05 -42.52 13.41
CA ASP A 219 -12.72 -42.85 14.69
C ASP A 219 -13.27 -44.31 14.67
N ARG A 220 -12.40 -45.30 14.46
CA ARG A 220 -12.67 -46.75 14.52
C ARG A 220 -11.79 -47.46 15.54
#